data_AF-A2DDN8-F1
#
_entry.id   AF-A2DDN8-F1
#
_cell.length_a   1.000
_cell.length_b   1.000
_cell.length_c   1.000
_cell.angle_alpha   90.00
_cell.angle_beta   90.00
_cell.angle_gamma   90.00
#
_symmetry.space_group_name_H-M   'P 1'
#
loop_
_entity.id
_entity.type
_entity.pdbx_description
1 polymer ?
#
loop_
_entity_poly.entity_id
_entity_poly.type
_entity_poly.pdbx_seq_one_letter_code
_entity_poly.pdbx_strand_id
1 'polypeptide(L)'
;MSKGKLTPPKTYHQNVIASGTKKINDFKVDCLYKLDDLKLKHLAEIQKFNDYWASEEILVRYSSPSPELQDLYHQEEKLVEFKEYAQAANIRQYRISLEEKETKESQEKLLSDAKSKLRILEKKHQYELERLEAYFQEGIRKLQYKKENDAIMFQKRLIKLNKDHENPIDRAPLPASWRFSEMGTQTPMAVTTPRTRVKFANFKKTKPIVKLELHGITSRPSTCIQRVRIQL
;
A
#
# COMPACT_ATOMS: atom_id res chain seq x y z
N MET A 1 19.80 33.83 -50.65
CA MET A 1 18.70 33.01 -50.08
C MET A 1 19.31 31.79 -49.40
N SER A 2 19.36 31.80 -48.07
CA SER A 2 19.98 30.74 -47.25
C SER A 2 19.02 29.55 -47.15
N LYS A 3 19.41 28.41 -47.73
CA LYS A 3 18.70 27.14 -47.55
C LYS A 3 18.93 26.67 -46.11
N GLY A 4 17.95 26.87 -45.24
CA GLY A 4 17.97 26.37 -43.87
C GLY A 4 18.16 24.86 -43.86
N LYS A 5 19.30 24.40 -43.35
CA LYS A 5 19.58 22.98 -43.11
C LYS A 5 18.61 22.49 -42.03
N LEU A 6 17.57 21.76 -42.44
CA LEU A 6 16.70 21.00 -41.54
C LEU A 6 17.57 19.95 -40.82
N THR A 7 17.81 20.18 -39.53
CA THR A 7 18.45 19.19 -38.66
C THR A 7 17.63 17.89 -38.64
N PRO A 8 18.27 16.71 -38.76
CA PRO A 8 17.57 15.45 -38.92
C PRO A 8 16.78 15.06 -37.65
N PRO A 9 15.71 14.27 -37.75
CA PRO A 9 14.77 13.95 -36.66
C PRO A 9 15.35 13.10 -35.51
N LYS A 10 16.65 12.79 -35.53
CA LYS A 10 17.29 11.81 -34.63
C LYS A 10 17.30 12.25 -33.16
N THR A 11 17.28 13.55 -32.89
CA THR A 11 17.42 14.11 -31.53
C THR A 11 16.16 13.92 -30.67
N TYR A 12 14.96 13.96 -31.24
CA TYR A 12 13.72 13.91 -30.46
C TYR A 12 13.40 12.50 -29.91
N HIS A 13 13.70 11.45 -30.70
CA HIS A 13 13.51 10.06 -30.28
C HIS A 13 14.44 9.66 -29.13
N GLN A 14 15.70 10.10 -29.18
CA GLN A 14 16.66 9.89 -28.10
C GLN A 14 16.23 10.60 -26.81
N ASN A 15 15.65 11.81 -26.92
CA ASN A 15 15.14 12.55 -25.76
C ASN A 15 13.95 11.86 -25.08
N VAL A 16 13.05 11.21 -25.84
CA VAL A 16 11.90 10.48 -25.26
C VAL A 16 12.36 9.20 -24.56
N ILE A 17 13.30 8.45 -25.14
CA ILE A 17 13.89 7.27 -24.49
C ILE A 17 14.64 7.66 -23.20
N ALA A 18 15.39 8.77 -23.25
CA ALA A 18 16.07 9.33 -22.09
C ALA A 18 15.08 9.80 -21.01
N SER A 19 13.94 10.39 -21.38
CA SER A 19 12.89 10.78 -20.43
C SER A 19 12.20 9.57 -19.79
N GLY A 20 11.88 8.52 -20.57
CA GLY A 20 11.28 7.29 -20.05
C GLY A 20 12.21 6.52 -19.11
N THR A 21 13.52 6.50 -19.39
CA THR A 21 14.51 5.87 -18.50
C THR A 21 14.70 6.66 -17.21
N LYS A 22 14.72 8.01 -17.27
CA LYS A 22 14.72 8.86 -16.07
C LYS A 22 13.51 8.57 -15.18
N LYS A 23 12.29 8.56 -15.74
CA LYS A 23 11.05 8.25 -14.98
C LYS A 23 11.08 6.89 -14.28
N ILE A 24 11.67 5.87 -14.91
CA ILE A 24 11.83 4.55 -14.29
C ILE A 24 12.83 4.62 -13.12
N ASN A 25 13.92 5.36 -13.28
CA ASN A 25 14.92 5.52 -12.23
C ASN A 25 14.38 6.34 -11.05
N ASP A 26 13.69 7.44 -11.31
CA ASP A 26 13.05 8.26 -10.29
C ASP A 26 12.04 7.41 -9.49
N PHE A 27 11.22 6.62 -10.18
CA PHE A 27 10.29 5.69 -9.53
C PHE A 27 11.02 4.66 -8.66
N LYS A 28 12.14 4.08 -9.13
CA LYS A 28 12.94 3.15 -8.33
C LYS A 28 13.50 3.81 -7.07
N VAL A 29 13.98 5.04 -7.17
CA VAL A 29 14.51 5.81 -6.03
C VAL A 29 13.39 6.07 -5.02
N ASP A 30 12.21 6.51 -5.46
CA ASP A 30 11.04 6.70 -4.59
C ASP A 30 10.63 5.39 -3.90
N CYS A 31 10.70 4.27 -4.61
CA CYS A 31 10.44 2.95 -4.05
C CYS A 31 11.45 2.57 -2.96
N LEU A 32 12.74 2.84 -3.17
CA LEU A 32 13.77 2.58 -2.16
C LEU A 32 13.53 3.42 -0.90
N TYR A 33 13.21 4.70 -1.04
CA TYR A 33 12.87 5.54 0.12
C TYR A 33 11.67 5.00 0.90
N LYS A 34 10.62 4.54 0.20
CA LYS A 34 9.45 3.94 0.84
C LYS A 34 9.78 2.61 1.55
N LEU A 35 10.68 1.83 0.97
CA LEU A 35 11.15 0.58 1.59
C LEU A 35 11.93 0.86 2.88
N ASP A 36 12.82 1.86 2.86
CA ASP A 36 13.61 2.23 4.03
C ASP A 36 12.74 2.83 5.13
N ASP A 37 11.79 3.70 4.78
CA ASP A 37 10.79 4.22 5.74
C ASP A 37 9.96 3.10 6.37
N LEU A 38 9.55 2.10 5.58
CA LEU A 38 8.82 0.95 6.09
C LEU A 38 9.68 0.12 7.06
N LYS A 39 10.95 -0.14 6.72
CA LYS A 39 11.88 -0.86 7.60
C LYS A 39 12.12 -0.11 8.91
N LEU A 40 12.27 1.21 8.86
CA LEU A 40 12.41 2.03 10.06
C LEU A 40 11.17 1.94 10.96
N LYS A 41 9.96 1.92 10.38
CA LYS A 41 8.73 1.69 11.13
C LYS A 41 8.69 0.30 11.76
N HIS A 42 9.08 -0.75 11.03
CA HIS A 42 9.16 -2.12 11.56
C HIS A 42 10.12 -2.21 12.74
N LEU A 43 11.30 -1.58 12.65
CA LEU A 43 12.27 -1.51 13.75
C LEU A 43 11.69 -0.78 14.97
N ALA A 44 11.02 0.35 14.77
CA ALA A 44 10.37 1.08 15.86
C ALA A 44 9.23 0.28 16.50
N GLU A 45 8.47 -0.49 15.72
CA GLU A 45 7.45 -1.40 16.24
C GLU A 45 8.06 -2.54 17.06
N ILE A 46 9.17 -3.14 16.62
CA ILE A 46 9.91 -4.16 17.37
C ILE A 46 10.46 -3.60 18.67
N GLN A 47 10.99 -2.38 18.65
CA GLN A 47 11.47 -1.72 19.87
C GLN A 47 10.34 -1.51 20.87
N LYS A 48 9.20 -0.95 20.43
CA LYS A 48 8.01 -0.80 21.28
C LYS A 48 7.50 -2.13 21.82
N PHE A 49 7.59 -3.19 21.01
CA PHE A 49 7.23 -4.54 21.43
C PHE A 49 8.15 -5.01 22.57
N ASN A 50 9.47 -4.83 22.42
CA ASN A 50 10.43 -5.20 23.45
C ASN A 50 10.23 -4.39 24.72
N ASP A 51 10.03 -3.08 24.61
CA ASP A 51 9.76 -2.18 25.75
C ASP A 51 8.48 -2.60 26.49
N TYR A 52 7.44 -2.98 25.76
CA TYR A 52 6.20 -3.49 26.34
C TYR A 52 6.40 -4.81 27.11
N TRP A 53 7.14 -5.77 26.55
CA TRP A 53 7.40 -7.04 27.23
C TRP A 53 8.44 -6.95 28.35
N ALA A 54 9.26 -5.90 28.36
CA ALA A 54 10.16 -5.56 29.46
C ALA A 54 9.46 -4.73 30.56
N SER A 55 8.25 -4.22 30.31
CA SER A 55 7.53 -3.39 31.27
C SER A 55 7.10 -4.19 32.50
N GLU A 56 7.20 -3.55 33.67
CA GLU A 56 6.82 -4.15 34.95
C GLU A 56 5.34 -4.54 34.98
N GLU A 57 4.47 -3.76 34.34
CA GLU A 57 3.04 -4.05 34.23
C GLU A 57 2.73 -5.41 33.60
N ILE A 58 3.57 -5.86 32.66
CA ILE A 58 3.41 -7.17 32.03
C ILE A 58 4.01 -8.26 32.90
N LEU A 59 5.18 -8.03 33.51
CA LEU A 59 5.81 -8.99 34.42
C LEU A 59 4.90 -9.33 35.61
N VAL A 60 4.21 -8.33 36.18
CA VAL A 60 3.26 -8.52 37.30
C VAL A 60 2.13 -9.48 36.95
N ARG A 61 1.71 -9.56 35.68
CA ARG A 61 0.63 -10.48 35.27
C ARG A 61 1.04 -11.95 35.36
N TYR A 62 2.33 -12.24 35.25
CA TYR A 62 2.89 -13.59 35.31
C TYR A 62 3.52 -13.92 36.66
N SER A 63 3.70 -12.93 37.55
CA SER A 63 4.33 -13.11 38.86
C SER A 63 3.38 -13.52 39.99
N SER A 64 2.09 -13.74 39.69
CA SER A 64 1.11 -14.12 40.71
C SER A 64 1.42 -15.52 41.26
N PRO A 65 1.68 -15.67 42.57
CA PRO A 65 1.96 -16.96 43.18
C PRO A 65 0.71 -17.85 43.17
N SER A 66 0.92 -19.18 43.16
CA SER A 66 -0.21 -20.10 43.30
C SER A 66 -0.83 -20.03 44.70
N PRO A 67 -2.11 -20.44 44.86
CA PRO A 67 -2.73 -20.58 46.17
C PRO A 67 -1.95 -21.52 47.10
N GLU A 68 -1.36 -22.59 46.56
CA GLU A 68 -0.55 -23.54 47.34
C GLU A 68 0.69 -22.84 47.92
N LEU A 69 1.38 -22.03 47.11
CA LEU A 69 2.55 -21.28 47.57
C LEU A 69 2.16 -20.27 48.66
N GLN A 70 1.02 -19.58 48.51
CA GLN A 70 0.49 -18.67 49.53
C GLN A 70 0.16 -19.40 50.84
N ASP A 71 -0.46 -20.58 50.76
CA ASP A 71 -0.77 -21.40 51.93
C ASP A 71 0.51 -21.83 52.67
N LEU A 72 1.58 -22.18 51.95
CA LEU A 72 2.88 -22.50 52.56
C LEU A 72 3.51 -21.30 53.27
N TYR A 73 3.39 -20.09 52.70
CA TYR A 73 3.83 -18.86 53.38
C TYR A 73 3.09 -18.67 54.72
N HIS A 74 1.77 -18.84 54.73
CA HIS A 74 0.97 -18.73 55.95
C HIS A 74 1.24 -19.85 56.96
N GLN A 75 1.49 -21.08 56.50
CA GLN A 75 1.85 -22.19 57.38
C GLN A 75 3.21 -21.98 58.03
N GLU A 76 4.21 -21.52 57.28
CA GLU A 76 5.53 -21.20 57.83
C GLU A 76 5.44 -20.09 58.88
N GLU A 77 4.73 -19.01 58.58
CA GLU A 77 4.53 -17.88 59.51
C GLU A 77 3.91 -18.34 60.83
N LYS A 78 2.82 -19.13 60.76
CA LYS A 78 2.16 -19.70 61.95
C LYS A 78 3.09 -20.59 62.77
N LEU A 79 3.87 -21.47 62.12
CA LEU A 79 4.80 -22.35 62.85
C LEU A 79 5.92 -21.57 63.55
N VAL A 80 6.38 -20.47 62.94
CA VAL A 80 7.35 -19.56 63.56
C VAL A 80 6.73 -18.87 64.78
N GLU A 81 5.48 -18.42 64.70
CA GLU A 81 4.74 -17.83 65.84
C GLU A 81 4.60 -18.83 67.00
N PHE A 82 4.32 -20.10 66.70
CA PHE A 82 4.25 -21.19 67.70
C PHE A 82 5.62 -21.67 68.18
N LYS A 83 6.72 -21.09 67.67
CA LYS A 83 8.12 -21.45 68.00
C LYS A 83 8.50 -22.88 67.61
N GLU A 84 7.80 -23.47 66.65
CA GLU A 84 8.08 -24.81 66.10
C GLU A 84 9.08 -24.74 64.94
N TYR A 85 10.30 -24.28 65.23
CA TYR A 85 11.30 -23.94 64.20
C TYR A 85 11.71 -25.12 63.30
N ALA A 86 11.73 -26.34 63.84
CA ALA A 86 12.11 -27.53 63.07
C ALA A 86 11.10 -27.83 61.95
N GLN A 87 9.79 -27.70 62.24
CA GLN A 87 8.75 -27.89 61.24
C GLN A 87 8.71 -26.73 60.25
N ALA A 88 8.86 -25.49 60.75
CA ALA A 88 8.95 -24.31 59.90
C ALA A 88 10.10 -24.41 58.88
N ALA A 89 11.25 -24.95 59.28
CA ALA A 89 12.38 -25.17 58.38
C ALA A 89 12.06 -26.17 57.25
N ASN A 90 11.31 -27.24 57.55
CA ASN A 90 10.88 -28.20 56.54
C ASN A 90 9.89 -27.58 55.54
N ILE A 91 8.90 -26.81 56.03
CA ILE A 91 7.96 -26.08 55.18
C ILE A 91 8.69 -25.08 54.30
N ARG A 92 9.65 -24.34 54.87
CA ARG A 92 10.46 -23.38 54.12
C ARG A 92 11.23 -24.01 52.97
N GLN A 93 11.84 -25.18 53.18
CA GLN A 93 12.53 -25.90 52.11
C GLN A 93 11.57 -26.32 50.99
N TYR A 94 10.40 -26.85 51.35
CA TYR A 94 9.37 -27.20 50.38
C TYR A 94 8.89 -25.96 49.60
N ARG A 95 8.60 -24.86 50.30
CA ARG A 95 8.19 -23.57 49.71
C ARG A 95 9.22 -23.05 48.70
N ILE A 96 10.50 -23.02 49.05
CA ILE A 96 11.57 -22.59 48.14
C ILE A 96 11.58 -23.46 46.88
N SER A 97 11.45 -24.78 47.03
CA SER A 97 11.42 -25.69 45.87
C SER A 97 10.20 -25.48 44.97
N LEU A 98 9.05 -25.10 45.55
CA LEU A 98 7.82 -24.80 44.81
C LEU A 98 7.94 -23.44 44.10
N GLU A 99 8.44 -22.42 44.80
CA GLU A 99 8.69 -21.09 44.27
C GLU A 99 9.64 -21.11 43.07
N GLU A 100 10.72 -21.89 43.13
CA GLU A 100 11.64 -22.07 42.00
C GLU A 100 10.96 -22.72 40.79
N LYS A 101 10.05 -23.68 41.01
CA LYS A 101 9.29 -24.33 39.92
C LYS A 101 8.29 -23.36 39.30
N GLU A 102 7.49 -22.70 40.11
CA GLU A 102 6.49 -21.72 39.64
C GLU A 102 7.15 -20.56 38.90
N THR A 103 8.29 -20.07 39.40
CA THR A 103 9.06 -19.00 38.74
C THR A 103 9.51 -19.42 37.34
N LYS A 104 10.05 -20.65 37.21
CA LYS A 104 10.45 -21.21 35.90
C LYS A 104 9.26 -21.35 34.96
N GLU A 105 8.15 -21.93 35.44
CA GLU A 105 6.95 -22.10 34.63
C GLU A 105 6.35 -20.76 34.18
N SER A 106 6.29 -19.76 35.07
CA SER A 106 5.82 -18.42 34.74
C SER A 106 6.72 -17.73 33.72
N GLN A 107 8.05 -17.89 33.86
CA GLN A 107 9.00 -17.39 32.87
C GLN A 107 8.84 -18.07 31.50
N GLU A 108 8.65 -19.38 31.48
CA GLU A 108 8.40 -20.12 30.24
C GLU A 108 7.10 -19.69 29.57
N LYS A 109 6.03 -19.49 30.34
CA LYS A 109 4.73 -18.97 29.84
C LYS A 109 4.90 -17.57 29.25
N LEU A 110 5.57 -16.66 29.97
CA LEU A 110 5.88 -15.30 29.49
C LEU A 110 6.63 -15.34 28.15
N LEU A 111 7.70 -16.14 28.06
CA LEU A 111 8.50 -16.27 26.85
C LEU A 111 7.72 -16.89 25.69
N SER A 112 6.89 -17.90 25.97
CA SER A 112 6.02 -18.54 24.99
C SER A 112 5.01 -17.54 24.40
N ASP A 113 4.34 -16.78 25.27
CA ASP A 113 3.37 -15.76 24.87
C ASP A 113 4.04 -14.64 24.06
N ALA A 114 5.17 -14.12 24.53
CA ALA A 114 5.96 -13.12 23.82
C ALA A 114 6.35 -13.63 22.43
N LYS A 115 6.89 -14.85 22.33
CA LYS A 115 7.27 -15.48 21.05
C LYS A 115 6.08 -15.65 20.11
N SER A 116 4.90 -16.02 20.64
CA SER A 116 3.70 -16.16 19.83
C SER A 116 3.27 -14.82 19.22
N LYS A 117 3.32 -13.73 19.99
CA LYS A 117 2.95 -12.38 19.54
C LYS A 117 3.98 -11.80 18.59
N LEU A 118 5.27 -12.03 18.85
CA LEU A 118 6.36 -11.62 17.97
C LEU A 118 6.22 -12.27 16.59
N ARG A 119 5.90 -13.56 16.51
CA ARG A 119 5.64 -14.25 15.23
C ARG A 119 4.47 -13.64 14.45
N ILE A 120 3.43 -13.17 15.13
CA ILE A 120 2.29 -12.51 14.48
C ILE A 120 2.74 -11.16 13.91
N LEU A 121 3.54 -10.41 14.66
CA LEU A 121 4.11 -9.14 14.23
C LEU A 121 5.03 -9.31 13.01
N GLU A 122 5.94 -10.28 13.05
CA GLU A 122 6.83 -10.61 11.92
C GLU A 122 6.06 -10.97 10.66
N LYS A 123 5.00 -11.79 10.78
CA LYS A 123 4.12 -12.11 9.63
C LYS A 123 3.45 -10.88 9.04
N LYS A 124 3.01 -9.95 9.88
CA LYS A 124 2.45 -8.66 9.44
C LYS A 124 3.50 -7.85 8.69
N HIS A 125 4.72 -7.73 9.23
CA HIS A 125 5.83 -7.02 8.58
C HIS A 125 6.18 -7.64 7.22
N GLN A 126 6.26 -8.97 7.17
CA GLN A 126 6.51 -9.70 5.93
C GLN A 126 5.42 -9.43 4.88
N TYR A 127 4.15 -9.49 5.26
CA TYR A 127 3.05 -9.21 4.35
C TYR A 127 3.10 -7.78 3.79
N GLU A 128 3.47 -6.79 4.62
CA GLU A 128 3.63 -5.41 4.20
C GLU A 128 4.77 -5.24 3.19
N LEU A 129 5.90 -5.92 3.42
CA LEU A 129 7.04 -5.94 2.48
C LEU A 129 6.66 -6.58 1.15
N GLU A 130 6.06 -7.77 1.18
CA GLU A 130 5.61 -8.47 -0.03
C GLU A 130 4.62 -7.63 -0.85
N ARG A 131 3.68 -6.96 -0.17
CA ARG A 131 2.72 -6.05 -0.82
C ARG A 131 3.42 -4.86 -1.47
N LEU A 132 4.42 -4.29 -0.80
CA LEU A 132 5.18 -3.16 -1.31
C LEU A 132 6.03 -3.57 -2.52
N GLU A 133 6.68 -4.73 -2.46
CA GLU A 133 7.42 -5.33 -3.57
C GLU A 133 6.53 -5.60 -4.79
N ALA A 134 5.34 -6.17 -4.58
CA ALA A 134 4.37 -6.39 -5.64
C ALA A 134 3.97 -5.06 -6.32
N TYR A 135 3.71 -4.02 -5.52
CA TYR A 135 3.44 -2.68 -6.02
C TYR A 135 4.60 -2.11 -6.86
N PHE A 136 5.85 -2.33 -6.43
CA PHE A 136 7.04 -1.89 -7.18
C PHE A 136 7.18 -2.60 -8.52
N GLN A 137 7.04 -3.94 -8.52
CA GLN A 137 7.11 -4.74 -9.73
C GLN A 137 6.03 -4.32 -10.74
N GLU A 138 4.79 -4.13 -10.27
CA GLU A 138 3.70 -3.68 -11.12
C GLU A 138 3.94 -2.26 -11.67
N GLY A 139 4.44 -1.34 -10.84
CA GLY A 139 4.80 0.02 -11.24
C GLY A 139 5.88 0.04 -12.32
N ILE A 140 6.96 -0.72 -12.15
CA ILE A 140 8.03 -0.84 -13.14
C ILE A 140 7.49 -1.43 -14.44
N ARG A 141 6.70 -2.52 -14.37
CA ARG A 141 6.10 -3.15 -15.55
C ARG A 141 5.21 -2.16 -16.32
N LYS A 142 4.39 -1.37 -15.63
CA LYS A 142 3.55 -0.33 -16.26
C LYS A 142 4.38 0.74 -16.95
N LEU A 143 5.47 1.19 -16.33
CA LEU A 143 6.36 2.20 -16.93
C LEU A 143 7.14 1.65 -18.12
N GLN A 144 7.61 0.41 -18.05
CA GLN A 144 8.26 -0.29 -19.17
C GLN A 144 7.29 -0.43 -20.35
N TYR A 145 6.07 -0.90 -20.10
CA TYR A 145 5.04 -1.04 -21.11
C TYR A 145 4.73 0.30 -21.81
N LYS A 146 4.63 1.40 -21.05
CA LYS A 146 4.44 2.74 -21.63
C LYS A 146 5.63 3.14 -22.52
N LYS A 147 6.85 2.92 -22.05
CA LYS A 147 8.08 3.22 -22.81
C LYS A 147 8.13 2.43 -24.13
N GLU A 148 7.78 1.15 -24.10
CA GLU A 148 7.74 0.28 -25.27
C GLU A 148 6.66 0.72 -26.27
N ASN A 149 5.45 0.99 -25.79
CA ASN A 149 4.36 1.50 -26.63
C ASN A 149 4.72 2.82 -27.31
N ASP A 150 5.31 3.75 -26.58
CA ASP A 150 5.77 5.02 -27.13
C ASP A 150 6.81 4.77 -28.24
N ALA A 151 7.81 3.90 -27.99
CA ALA A 151 8.81 3.53 -28.98
C ALA A 151 8.19 2.92 -30.26
N ILE A 152 7.22 2.02 -30.12
CA ILE A 152 6.49 1.42 -31.24
C ILE A 152 5.73 2.49 -32.04
N MET A 153 5.07 3.43 -31.36
CA MET A 153 4.33 4.52 -32.02
C MET A 153 5.26 5.44 -32.81
N PHE A 154 6.46 5.72 -32.30
CA PHE A 154 7.46 6.47 -33.05
C PHE A 154 8.00 5.70 -34.25
N GLN A 155 8.28 4.40 -34.11
CA GLN A 155 8.72 3.57 -35.23
C GLN A 155 7.67 3.55 -36.35
N LYS A 156 6.39 3.35 -36.02
CA LYS A 156 5.28 3.41 -36.99
C LYS A 156 5.22 4.76 -37.71
N ARG A 157 5.43 5.86 -36.99
CA ARG A 157 5.46 7.21 -37.56
C ARG A 157 6.66 7.42 -38.48
N LEU A 158 7.85 6.94 -38.11
CA LEU A 158 9.04 7.01 -38.95
C LEU A 158 8.87 6.21 -40.25
N ILE A 159 8.33 4.98 -40.16
CA ILE A 159 8.02 4.16 -41.33
C ILE A 159 7.05 4.89 -42.25
N LYS A 160 5.99 5.50 -41.71
CA LYS A 160 5.03 6.28 -42.50
C LYS A 160 5.70 7.47 -43.19
N LEU A 161 6.50 8.24 -42.47
CA LEU A 161 7.21 9.40 -43.04
C LEU A 161 8.18 9.00 -44.16
N ASN A 162 8.90 7.89 -44.00
CA ASN A 162 9.79 7.37 -45.05
C ASN A 162 9.00 6.95 -46.30
N LYS A 163 7.85 6.27 -46.13
CA LYS A 163 6.96 5.92 -47.24
C LYS A 163 6.41 7.15 -47.95
N ASP A 164 5.98 8.17 -47.19
CA ASP A 164 5.47 9.44 -47.74
C ASP A 164 6.58 10.22 -48.48
N HIS A 165 7.85 10.05 -48.09
CA HIS A 165 9.02 10.64 -48.77
C HIS A 165 9.39 9.90 -50.07
N GLU A 166 9.34 8.57 -50.07
CA GLU A 166 9.61 7.74 -51.24
C GLU A 166 8.51 7.86 -52.31
N ASN A 167 7.25 7.96 -51.88
CA ASN A 167 6.09 8.16 -52.74
C ASN A 167 5.35 9.43 -52.31
N PRO A 168 5.80 10.62 -52.74
CA PRO A 168 5.06 11.84 -52.47
C PRO A 168 3.70 11.71 -53.14
N ILE A 169 2.66 11.48 -52.33
CA ILE A 169 1.29 11.52 -52.80
C ILE A 169 1.09 12.94 -53.32
N ASP A 170 0.95 13.09 -54.64
CA ASP A 170 0.45 14.31 -55.26
C ASP A 170 -0.89 14.62 -54.61
N ARG A 171 -0.87 15.50 -53.62
CA ARG A 171 -2.09 15.93 -52.94
C ARG A 171 -2.89 16.62 -54.02
N ALA A 172 -3.94 15.95 -54.49
CA ALA A 172 -4.91 16.54 -55.39
C ALA A 172 -5.26 17.93 -54.86
N PRO A 173 -5.26 18.97 -55.72
CA PRO A 173 -5.57 20.32 -55.27
C PRO A 173 -6.89 20.29 -54.50
N LEU A 174 -6.89 20.88 -53.30
CA LEU A 174 -8.09 20.98 -52.48
C LEU A 174 -9.25 21.48 -53.37
N PRO A 175 -10.43 20.83 -53.32
CA PRO A 175 -11.56 21.23 -54.15
C PRO A 175 -11.87 22.71 -53.92
N ALA A 176 -12.21 23.43 -54.99
CA ALA A 176 -12.43 24.88 -54.94
C ALA A 176 -13.49 25.31 -53.90
N SER A 177 -14.41 24.42 -53.53
CA SER A 177 -15.40 24.62 -52.46
C SER A 177 -14.80 24.72 -51.04
N TRP A 178 -13.52 24.38 -50.87
CA TRP A 178 -12.74 24.55 -49.63
C TRP A 178 -11.81 25.77 -49.68
N ARG A 179 -11.71 26.46 -50.82
CA ARG A 179 -11.13 27.81 -50.85
C ARG A 179 -12.14 28.70 -50.15
N PHE A 180 -11.74 29.26 -49.01
CA PHE A 180 -12.50 30.25 -48.27
C PHE A 180 -13.04 31.29 -49.26
N SER A 181 -14.35 31.27 -49.51
CA SER A 181 -15.01 32.31 -50.29
C SER A 181 -14.98 33.59 -49.47
N GLU A 182 -14.32 34.62 -49.99
CA GLU A 182 -14.24 35.98 -49.42
C GLU A 182 -15.58 36.75 -49.40
N MET A 183 -16.73 36.06 -49.42
CA MET A 183 -18.03 36.72 -49.28
C MET A 183 -18.88 36.02 -48.24
N GLY A 184 -19.12 36.72 -47.14
CA GLY A 184 -20.05 36.28 -46.11
C GLY A 184 -19.90 37.07 -44.82
N THR A 185 -20.19 38.37 -44.87
CA THR A 185 -20.60 39.16 -43.70
C THR A 185 -21.89 38.56 -43.13
N GLN A 186 -21.76 37.47 -42.37
CA GLN A 186 -22.74 37.02 -41.40
C GLN A 186 -21.99 36.91 -40.08
N THR A 187 -22.57 37.53 -39.06
CA THR A 187 -22.15 37.51 -37.65
C THR A 187 -21.35 36.24 -37.28
N PRO A 188 -20.21 36.36 -36.58
CA PRO A 188 -19.35 35.22 -36.26
C PRO A 188 -20.02 34.31 -35.23
N MET A 189 -20.95 33.46 -35.68
CA MET A 189 -21.26 32.25 -34.96
C MET A 189 -19.99 31.42 -34.97
N ALA A 190 -19.41 31.19 -33.78
CA ALA A 190 -18.19 30.45 -33.57
C ALA A 190 -18.05 29.31 -34.57
N VAL A 191 -16.96 29.34 -35.36
CA VAL A 191 -16.66 28.36 -36.41
C VAL A 191 -16.59 26.98 -35.76
N THR A 192 -17.71 26.26 -35.78
CA THR A 192 -17.79 24.90 -35.29
C THR A 192 -17.10 24.03 -36.31
N THR A 193 -15.95 23.44 -35.93
CA THR A 193 -15.22 22.54 -36.83
C THR A 193 -16.17 21.45 -37.37
N PRO A 194 -15.92 20.88 -38.56
CA PRO A 194 -16.77 19.82 -39.12
C PRO A 194 -17.00 18.68 -38.13
N ARG A 195 -15.97 18.35 -37.33
CA ARG A 195 -16.04 17.38 -36.23
C ARG A 195 -17.05 17.78 -35.15
N THR A 196 -17.09 19.06 -34.78
CA THR A 196 -18.03 19.60 -33.78
C THR A 196 -19.47 19.60 -34.30
N ARG A 197 -19.69 19.92 -35.59
CA ARG A 197 -21.03 19.87 -36.22
C ARG A 197 -21.58 18.44 -36.26
N VAL A 198 -20.77 17.46 -36.65
CA VAL A 198 -21.18 16.05 -36.66
C VAL A 198 -21.51 15.56 -35.24
N LYS A 199 -20.66 15.89 -34.26
CA LYS A 199 -20.95 15.57 -32.85
C LYS A 199 -22.25 16.21 -32.36
N PHE A 200 -22.50 17.47 -32.72
CA PHE A 200 -23.70 18.18 -32.29
C PHE A 200 -24.97 17.66 -32.97
N ALA A 201 -24.90 17.30 -34.26
CA ALA A 201 -26.00 16.65 -34.98
C ALA A 201 -26.32 15.27 -34.38
N ASN A 202 -25.30 14.50 -34.01
CA ASN A 202 -25.48 13.21 -33.34
C ASN A 202 -26.06 13.39 -31.93
N PHE A 203 -25.57 14.39 -31.18
CA PHE A 203 -26.08 14.74 -29.84
C PHE A 203 -27.57 15.13 -29.86
N LYS A 204 -28.02 15.89 -30.87
CA LYS A 204 -29.44 16.25 -31.03
C LYS A 204 -30.34 15.04 -31.34
N LYS A 205 -29.78 13.98 -31.94
CA LYS A 205 -30.51 12.75 -32.30
C LYS A 205 -30.54 11.71 -31.19
N THR A 206 -29.63 11.79 -30.21
CA THR A 206 -29.65 10.88 -29.07
C THR A 206 -30.75 11.26 -28.10
N LYS A 207 -31.67 10.34 -27.79
CA LYS A 207 -32.63 10.48 -26.70
C LYS A 207 -31.86 10.74 -25.39
N PRO A 208 -32.35 11.61 -24.48
CA PRO A 208 -31.69 11.83 -23.21
C PRO A 208 -31.55 10.49 -22.48
N ILE A 209 -30.33 10.15 -22.08
CA ILE A 209 -30.09 8.96 -21.26
C ILE A 209 -30.79 9.22 -19.92
N VAL A 210 -31.82 8.43 -19.64
CA VAL A 210 -32.46 8.42 -18.31
C VAL A 210 -31.37 8.01 -17.32
N LYS A 211 -31.00 8.93 -16.43
CA LYS A 211 -30.04 8.63 -15.37
C LYS A 211 -30.61 7.51 -14.51
N LEU A 212 -29.78 6.52 -14.17
CA LEU A 212 -30.16 5.49 -13.21
C LEU A 212 -30.44 6.15 -11.86
N GLU A 213 -31.67 6.04 -11.39
CA GLU A 213 -32.04 6.41 -10.02
C GLU A 213 -31.50 5.35 -9.07
N LEU A 214 -30.28 5.58 -8.58
CA LEU A 214 -29.69 4.74 -7.54
C LEU A 214 -30.44 4.98 -6.23
N HIS A 215 -31.26 4.00 -5.85
CA HIS A 215 -31.84 3.95 -4.53
C HIS A 215 -30.73 3.50 -3.57
N GLY A 216 -30.43 4.32 -2.57
CA GLY A 216 -29.41 4.01 -1.57
C GLY A 216 -29.72 2.70 -0.84
N ILE A 217 -28.68 1.99 -0.40
CA ILE A 217 -28.81 0.76 0.38
C ILE A 217 -29.45 1.13 1.73
N THR A 218 -30.76 0.87 1.88
CA THR A 218 -31.51 1.14 3.12
C THR A 218 -31.39 0.02 4.16
N SER A 219 -30.65 -1.05 3.90
CA SER A 219 -30.34 -2.04 4.93
C SER A 219 -29.13 -1.60 5.75
N ARG A 220 -29.38 -0.91 6.86
CA ARG A 220 -28.44 -0.97 7.99
C ARG A 220 -28.39 -2.44 8.44
N PRO A 221 -27.23 -3.12 8.46
CA PRO A 221 -27.16 -4.42 9.10
C PRO A 221 -27.52 -4.22 10.57
N SER A 222 -28.54 -4.95 11.02
CA SER A 222 -28.95 -5.00 12.41
C SER A 222 -27.75 -5.46 13.25
N THR A 223 -27.10 -4.52 13.94
CA THR A 223 -26.15 -4.86 15.01
C THR A 223 -26.95 -5.51 16.12
N CYS A 224 -27.04 -6.84 16.10
CA CYS A 224 -27.43 -7.59 17.29
C CYS A 224 -26.26 -7.52 18.27
N ILE A 225 -26.25 -6.47 19.08
CA ILE A 225 -25.41 -6.42 20.28
C ILE A 225 -26.06 -7.40 21.25
N GLN A 226 -25.62 -8.67 21.21
CA GLN A 226 -25.92 -9.61 22.27
C GLN A 226 -25.19 -9.14 23.53
N ARG A 227 -25.95 -8.59 24.48
CA ARG A 227 -25.47 -8.36 25.83
C ARG A 227 -25.18 -9.72 26.46
N VAL A 228 -23.91 -10.01 26.69
CA VAL A 228 -23.48 -11.09 27.57
C VAL A 228 -23.93 -10.69 28.98
N ARG A 229 -24.91 -11.45 29.51
CA ARG A 229 -25.33 -11.38 30.92
C ARG A 229 -24.19 -11.95 31.75
N ILE A 230 -23.56 -11.11 32.55
CA ILE A 230 -22.79 -11.56 33.72
C ILE A 230 -23.84 -11.89 34.78
N GLN A 231 -23.91 -13.15 35.19
CA GLN A 231 -24.60 -13.56 36.41
C GLN A 231 -23.63 -13.38 37.58
N LEU A 232 -24.12 -12.67 38.61
CA LEU A 232 -23.50 -12.56 39.93
C LEU A 232 -23.52 -13.91 40.66
#